data_AF-A0A7X8JUU5-F1
#
_entry.id   AF-A0A7X8JUU5-F1
#
_cell.length_a   1.000
_cell.length_b   1.000
_cell.length_c   1.000
_cell.angle_alpha   90.00
_cell.angle_beta   90.00
_cell.angle_gamma   90.00
#
_symmetry.space_group_name_H-M   'P 1'
#
loop_
_entity.id
_entity.type
_entity.pdbx_description
1 polymer ?
#
loop_
_entity_poly.entity_id
_entity_poly.type
_entity_poly.pdbx_seq_one_letter_code
_entity_poly.pdbx_strand_id
1 'polypeptide(L)'
;MKIKSLDLEEFAVFHDLKLELSPNINIITGFNGVGKTIILKVLYSLVKTIEDINNELTNPKVGRVSVEKSKEMLASKIIGV
;
A
#
# COMPACT_ATOMS: atom_id res chain seq x y z
N MET A 1 9.37 -9.56 4.05
CA MET A 1 9.51 -8.41 3.12
C MET A 1 9.84 -7.17 3.93
N LYS A 2 10.79 -6.32 3.50
CA LYS A 2 11.03 -4.99 4.09
C LYS A 2 10.66 -3.92 3.06
N ILE A 3 9.97 -2.87 3.49
CA ILE A 3 9.62 -1.72 2.65
C ILE A 3 10.79 -0.74 2.70
N LYS A 4 11.36 -0.38 1.54
CA LYS A 4 12.55 0.50 1.45
C LYS A 4 12.16 1.96 1.29
N SER A 5 11.15 2.22 0.49
CA SER A 5 10.65 3.57 0.22
C SER A 5 9.15 3.57 0.01
N LEU A 6 8.56 4.75 0.14
CA LEU A 6 7.20 5.05 -0.25
C LEU A 6 7.19 6.37 -1.02
N ASP A 7 6.74 6.31 -2.27
CA ASP A 7 6.59 7.46 -3.15
C ASP A 7 5.10 7.67 -3.44
N LEU A 8 4.58 8.86 -3.14
CA LEU A 8 3.20 9.27 -3.41
C LEU A 8 3.20 10.58 -4.19
N GLU A 9 2.48 10.61 -5.29
CA GLU A 9 2.31 11.77 -6.15
C GLU A 9 0.81 12.02 -6.34
N GLU A 10 0.38 13.27 -6.16
CA GLU A 10 -1.03 13.69 -6.27
C GLU A 10 -2.01 12.77 -5.53
N PHE A 11 -1.66 12.40 -4.30
CA PHE A 11 -2.40 11.41 -3.52
C PHE A 11 -2.85 11.95 -2.16
N ALA A 12 -4.17 12.05 -2.01
CA ALA A 12 -4.83 12.58 -0.81
C ALA A 12 -4.33 13.99 -0.43
N VAL A 13 -3.54 14.12 0.64
CA VAL A 13 -2.99 15.41 1.11
C VAL A 13 -1.58 15.68 0.58
N PHE A 14 -0.99 14.75 -0.16
CA PHE A 14 0.38 14.83 -0.65
C PHE A 14 0.40 15.19 -2.15
N HIS A 15 1.01 16.33 -2.48
CA HIS A 15 1.36 16.66 -3.88
C HIS A 15 2.57 15.83 -4.33
N ASP A 16 3.64 15.83 -3.54
CA ASP A 16 4.82 14.96 -3.70
C ASP A 16 5.32 14.56 -2.31
N LEU A 17 5.37 13.25 -2.05
CA LEU A 17 5.93 12.67 -0.83
C LEU A 17 6.88 11.54 -1.21
N LYS A 18 8.14 11.69 -0.85
CA LYS A 18 9.18 10.65 -0.98
C LYS A 18 9.73 10.33 0.40
N LEU A 19 9.54 9.09 0.83
CA LEU A 19 10.00 8.60 2.12
C LEU A 19 10.99 7.46 1.92
N GLU A 20 12.21 7.64 2.41
CA GLU A 20 13.13 6.52 2.64
C GLU A 20 12.90 5.94 4.03
N LEU A 21 12.59 4.64 4.09
CA LEU A 21 12.28 3.96 5.33
C LEU A 21 13.53 3.31 5.92
N SER A 22 13.70 3.49 7.22
CA SER A 22 14.70 2.78 8.00
C SER A 22 14.40 1.28 8.02
N PRO A 23 15.44 0.42 8.04
CA PRO A 23 15.29 -1.04 7.98
C PRO A 23 14.67 -1.67 9.24
N ASN A 24 14.52 -0.89 10.31
CA ASN A 24 14.05 -1.33 11.62
C ASN A 24 12.78 -0.56 12.00
N ILE A 25 12.92 0.52 12.77
CA ILE A 25 11.79 1.31 13.29
C ILE A 25 11.70 2.63 12.53
N ASN A 26 10.48 2.99 12.13
CA ASN A 26 10.15 4.27 11.51
C ASN A 26 9.13 4.97 12.40
N ILE A 27 9.37 6.25 12.73
CA ILE A 27 8.49 7.04 13.59
C ILE A 27 7.76 8.07 12.71
N ILE A 28 6.44 7.92 12.58
CA ILE A 28 5.58 8.87 11.86
C ILE A 28 4.87 9.75 12.88
N THR A 29 5.24 11.04 12.91
CA THR A 29 4.70 12.02 13.87
C THR A 29 4.33 13.34 13.15
N GLY A 30 3.59 14.21 13.83
CA GLY A 30 3.11 15.49 13.28
C GLY A 30 1.69 15.83 13.74
N PHE A 31 1.19 17.00 13.33
CA PHE A 31 -0.17 17.47 13.66
C PHE A 31 -1.27 16.63 13.02
N ASN A 32 -2.50 16.75 13.50
CA ASN A 32 -3.65 16.08 12.89
C ASN A 32 -3.94 16.64 11.50
N GLY A 33 -4.46 15.79 10.61
CA GLY A 33 -4.78 16.19 9.23
C GLY A 33 -3.61 16.19 8.24
N VAL A 34 -2.35 16.04 8.68
CA VAL A 34 -1.17 16.10 7.80
C VAL A 34 -0.82 14.80 7.06
N GLY A 35 -1.73 13.82 7.03
CA GLY A 35 -1.54 12.59 6.24
C GLY A 35 -0.90 11.39 6.94
N LYS A 36 -0.64 11.44 8.25
CA LYS A 36 -0.08 10.28 9.01
C LYS A 36 -0.89 8.99 8.82
N THR A 37 -2.21 9.06 8.96
CA THR A 37 -3.12 7.92 8.75
C THR A 37 -3.14 7.47 7.28
N ILE A 38 -2.96 8.39 6.34
CA ILE A 38 -2.90 8.06 4.91
C ILE A 38 -1.66 7.22 4.61
N ILE A 39 -0.49 7.60 5.14
CA ILE A 39 0.75 6.81 4.99
C ILE A 39 0.53 5.38 5.49
N LEU A 40 -0.06 5.22 6.69
CA LEU A 40 -0.35 3.90 7.25
C LEU A 40 -1.35 3.10 6.40
N LYS A 41 -2.42 3.75 5.91
CA LYS A 41 -3.40 3.11 5.02
C LYS A 41 -2.75 2.60 3.75
N VAL A 42 -1.95 3.43 3.07
CA VAL A 42 -1.28 3.00 1.82
C VAL A 42 -0.36 1.81 2.07
N LEU A 43 0.49 1.88 3.11
CA LEU A 43 1.40 0.79 3.45
C LEU A 43 0.64 -0.51 3.73
N TYR A 44 -0.43 -0.43 4.52
CA TYR A 44 -1.28 -1.59 4.81
C TYR A 44 -1.95 -2.14 3.54
N SER A 45 -2.59 -1.29 2.74
CA SER A 45 -3.31 -1.70 1.53
C SER A 45 -2.38 -2.36 0.51
N LEU A 46 -1.15 -1.87 0.36
CA LEU A 46 -0.14 -2.50 -0.51
C LEU A 46 0.24 -3.88 -0.01
N VAL A 47 0.62 -4.01 1.26
CA VAL A 47 1.04 -5.30 1.84
C VAL A 47 -0.10 -6.31 1.80
N LYS A 48 -1.32 -5.89 2.14
CA LYS A 48 -2.50 -6.77 2.13
C LYS A 48 -2.87 -7.19 0.72
N THR A 49 -2.78 -6.30 -0.27
CA THR A 49 -2.98 -6.65 -1.68
C THR A 49 -1.98 -7.71 -2.14
N ILE A 50 -0.70 -7.56 -1.79
CA ILE A 50 0.34 -8.54 -2.13
C ILE A 50 0.03 -9.90 -1.50
N GLU A 51 -0.40 -9.93 -0.23
CA GLU A 51 -0.82 -11.16 0.44
C GLU A 51 -1.99 -11.83 -0.30
N ASP A 52 -3.04 -11.07 -0.64
CA ASP A 52 -4.22 -11.59 -1.32
C ASP A 52 -3.89 -12.10 -2.73
N ILE A 53 -3.01 -11.41 -3.47
CA ILE A 53 -2.52 -11.87 -4.78
C ILE A 53 -1.78 -13.19 -4.62
N ASN A 54 -0.91 -13.32 -3.62
CA ASN A 54 -0.21 -14.58 -3.37
C ASN A 54 -1.17 -15.72 -3.04
N ASN A 55 -2.21 -15.46 -2.23
CA ASN A 55 -3.23 -16.45 -1.93
C ASN A 55 -4.00 -16.88 -3.19
N GLU A 56 -4.36 -15.93 -4.07
CA GLU A 56 -4.98 -16.23 -5.36
C GLU A 56 -4.07 -17.10 -6.25
N LEU A 57 -2.76 -16.82 -6.29
CA LEU A 57 -1.81 -17.61 -7.07
C LEU A 57 -1.60 -19.04 -6.54
N THR A 58 -1.90 -19.30 -5.26
CA THR A 58 -1.88 -20.67 -4.71
C THR A 58 -3.12 -21.50 -5.08
N ASN A 59 -4.19 -20.86 -5.57
CA ASN A 59 -5.40 -21.55 -5.96
C ASN A 59 -5.20 -22.25 -7.32
N PRO A 60 -5.35 -23.59 -7.42
CA PRO A 60 -5.13 -24.33 -8.67
C PRO A 60 -6.03 -23.87 -9.83
N LYS A 61 -7.15 -23.22 -9.54
CA LYS A 61 -8.09 -22.69 -10.53
C LYS A 61 -7.65 -21.32 -11.09
N VAL A 62 -6.77 -20.62 -10.40
CA VAL A 62 -6.34 -19.25 -10.73
C VAL A 62 -4.87 -19.31 -11.13
N GLY A 63 -4.62 -19.59 -12.41
CA GLY A 63 -3.26 -19.74 -12.93
C GLY A 63 -2.46 -18.42 -12.97
N ARG A 64 -3.14 -17.27 -13.07
CA ARG A 64 -2.53 -15.92 -13.09
C ARG A 64 -3.49 -14.87 -12.56
N VAL A 65 -2.96 -13.86 -11.88
CA VAL A 65 -3.66 -12.62 -11.54
C VAL A 65 -3.28 -11.56 -12.58
N SER A 66 -4.27 -10.93 -13.20
CA SER A 66 -4.03 -9.85 -14.17
C SER A 66 -3.59 -8.56 -13.45
N VAL A 67 -2.91 -7.68 -14.19
CA VAL A 67 -2.54 -6.34 -13.67
C VAL A 67 -3.81 -5.57 -13.27
N GLU A 68 -4.88 -5.68 -14.06
CA GLU A 68 -6.14 -4.97 -13.78
C GLU A 68 -6.78 -5.46 -12.48
N LYS A 69 -6.88 -6.78 -12.29
CA LYS A 69 -7.38 -7.36 -11.04
C LYS A 69 -6.51 -6.92 -9.85
N SER A 70 -5.19 -6.83 -10.02
CA SER A 70 -4.28 -6.36 -8.98
C SER A 70 -4.53 -4.89 -8.60
N LYS A 71 -4.81 -4.03 -9.58
CA LYS A 71 -5.17 -2.62 -9.36
C LYS A 71 -6.51 -2.48 -8.64
N GLU A 72 -7.52 -3.24 -9.07
CA GLU A 72 -8.85 -3.25 -8.43
C GLU A 72 -8.75 -3.68 -6.96
N MET A 73 -7.99 -4.74 -6.69
CA MET A 73 -7.75 -5.23 -5.32
C MET A 73 -7.06 -4.19 -4.45
N LEU A 74 -6.11 -3.42 -5.01
CA LEU A 74 -5.44 -2.33 -4.29
C LEU A 74 -6.40 -1.16 -4.04
N ALA A 75 -7.13 -0.73 -5.07
CA ALA A 75 -8.06 0.38 -4.99
C ALA A 75 -9.14 0.13 -3.93
N SER A 76 -9.73 -1.07 -3.89
CA SER A 76 -10.76 -1.42 -2.89
C SER A 76 -10.23 -1.26 -1.46
N LYS A 77 -9.01 -1.75 -1.20
CA LYS A 77 -8.37 -1.69 0.12
C LYS A 77 -7.99 -0.27 0.53
N ILE A 78 -7.63 0.60 -0.41
CA ILE A 78 -7.32 2.01 -0.12
C ILE A 78 -8.59 2.74 0.30
N ILE A 79 -9.70 2.48 -0.39
CA ILE A 79 -11.00 3.12 -0.15
C ILE A 79 -11.67 2.56 1.11
N GLY A 80 -11.30 1.33 1.52
CA GLY A 80 -11.84 0.66 2.70
C GLY A 80 -13.10 -0.16 2.42
N VAL A 81 -13.20 -0.69 1.19
CA VAL A 81 -14.25 -1.64 0.75
C VAL A 81 -13.68 -3.06 0.74
#